data_AF-A0A6J5KEI8-F1
#
_entry.id   AF-A0A6J5KEI8-F1
#
_cell.length_a   1.000
_cell.length_b   1.000
_cell.length_c   1.000
_cell.angle_alpha   90.00
_cell.angle_beta   90.00
_cell.angle_gamma   90.00
#
_symmetry.space_group_name_H-M   'P 1'
#
loop_
_entity.id
_entity.type
_entity.pdbx_description
1 polymer ?
#
loop_
_entity_poly.entity_id
_entity_poly.type
_entity_poly.pdbx_seq_one_letter_code
_entity_poly.pdbx_strand_id
1 'polypeptide(L)'
;MKLKPLFVTTFAVASLGGLVPCAAHADDSPSPCASLKRIVAAAPGGLASLTADDGKGVAEPYGDDAQCSAARGSYQCMWTPHRDAGSTADALQAVAADIASCLPDATHDQNSPGRQHFYLGAPGERTEITLTPAGSGKLRLSVSGP
;
A
#
# COMPACT_ATOMS: atom_id res chain seq x y z
N MET A 1 18.72 -81.21 6.79
CA MET A 1 18.28 -80.55 5.54
C MET A 1 16.94 -79.88 5.75
N LYS A 2 16.91 -78.54 5.71
CA LYS A 2 15.89 -77.68 5.07
C LYS A 2 16.23 -76.22 5.43
N LEU A 3 16.93 -75.57 4.50
CA LEU A 3 17.33 -74.16 4.53
C LEU A 3 16.07 -73.29 4.34
N LYS A 4 15.86 -72.27 5.16
CA LYS A 4 14.81 -71.25 4.94
C LYS A 4 15.42 -70.00 4.29
N PRO A 5 14.72 -69.37 3.35
CA PRO A 5 15.27 -68.41 2.41
C PRO A 5 15.49 -67.01 3.00
N LEU A 6 16.52 -66.34 2.48
CA LEU A 6 16.81 -64.92 2.68
C LEU A 6 15.63 -64.04 2.26
N PHE A 7 15.25 -63.09 3.11
CA PHE A 7 14.58 -61.86 2.71
C PHE A 7 15.57 -60.71 2.90
N VAL A 8 16.09 -60.19 1.80
CA VAL A 8 16.87 -58.95 1.76
C VAL A 8 15.86 -57.81 1.65
N THR A 9 15.72 -57.01 2.70
CA THR A 9 14.84 -55.85 2.71
C THR A 9 15.64 -54.62 2.27
N THR A 10 15.34 -54.12 1.07
CA THR A 10 15.89 -52.89 0.52
C THR A 10 15.34 -51.69 1.30
N PHE A 11 16.18 -50.99 2.07
CA PHE A 11 15.82 -49.72 2.69
C PHE A 11 15.88 -48.59 1.66
N ALA A 12 14.72 -48.06 1.26
CA ALA A 12 14.62 -46.83 0.50
C ALA A 12 14.89 -45.63 1.41
N VAL A 13 15.90 -44.82 1.09
CA VAL A 13 16.19 -43.56 1.78
C VAL A 13 15.21 -42.50 1.28
N ALA A 14 14.24 -42.13 2.10
CA ALA A 14 13.34 -41.01 1.84
C ALA A 14 13.97 -39.71 2.40
N SER A 15 14.60 -38.94 1.53
CA SER A 15 15.10 -37.60 1.84
C SER A 15 13.91 -36.64 1.93
N LEU A 16 13.42 -36.39 3.14
CA LEU A 16 12.47 -35.30 3.42
C LEU A 16 13.23 -33.96 3.34
N GLY A 17 13.23 -33.36 2.14
CA GLY A 17 13.62 -31.96 1.97
C GLY A 17 12.59 -31.08 2.68
N GLY A 18 12.95 -30.52 3.83
CA GLY A 18 12.12 -29.58 4.57
C GLY A 18 11.91 -28.32 3.76
N LEU A 19 10.69 -28.11 3.27
CA LEU A 19 10.22 -26.79 2.86
C LEU A 19 10.09 -25.95 4.12
N VAL A 20 11.07 -25.09 4.38
CA VAL A 20 10.97 -24.04 5.41
C VAL A 20 9.85 -23.10 4.95
N PRO A 21 8.72 -23.00 5.66
CA PRO A 21 7.73 -21.98 5.35
C PRO A 21 8.40 -20.63 5.62
N CYS A 22 8.47 -19.76 4.62
CA CYS A 22 8.70 -18.34 4.87
C CYS A 22 7.54 -17.88 5.77
N ALA A 23 7.82 -17.61 7.04
CA ALA A 23 6.85 -17.00 7.94
C ALA A 23 6.59 -15.59 7.42
N ALA A 24 5.49 -15.41 6.70
CA ALA A 24 4.91 -14.11 6.48
C ALA A 24 4.11 -13.78 7.73
N HIS A 25 4.55 -12.79 8.50
CA HIS A 25 3.80 -12.25 9.61
C HIS A 25 2.74 -11.31 9.06
N ALA A 26 1.54 -11.31 9.64
CA ALA A 26 0.50 -10.35 9.26
C ALA A 26 0.96 -8.88 9.49
N ASP A 27 1.92 -8.68 10.39
CA ASP A 27 2.59 -7.40 10.65
C ASP A 27 3.61 -6.99 9.58
N ASP A 28 3.92 -7.87 8.60
CA ASP A 28 4.83 -7.54 7.50
C ASP A 28 4.16 -6.69 6.41
N SER A 29 2.82 -6.53 6.43
CA SER A 29 2.17 -5.54 5.58
C SER A 29 2.50 -4.14 6.09
N PRO A 30 3.03 -3.23 5.25
CA PRO A 30 3.25 -1.86 5.66
C PRO A 30 1.95 -1.26 6.18
N SER A 31 1.96 -0.77 7.43
CA SER A 31 0.83 0.02 7.92
C SER A 31 0.53 1.17 6.95
N PRO A 32 -0.73 1.64 6.83
CA PRO A 32 -1.09 2.72 5.92
C PRO A 32 -0.21 3.96 6.08
N CYS A 33 0.14 4.29 7.33
CA CYS A 33 1.09 5.36 7.61
C CYS A 33 2.52 5.08 7.13
N ALA A 34 3.02 3.85 7.24
CA ALA A 34 4.36 3.50 6.75
C ALA A 34 4.45 3.62 5.23
N SER A 35 3.44 3.11 4.50
CA SER A 35 3.36 3.28 3.04
C SER A 35 3.24 4.76 2.65
N LEU A 36 2.35 5.52 3.28
CA LEU A 36 2.16 6.93 2.96
C LEU A 36 3.44 7.75 3.22
N LYS A 37 4.10 7.53 4.36
CA LYS A 37 5.38 8.19 4.69
C LYS A 37 6.48 7.84 3.68
N ARG A 38 6.56 6.59 3.24
CA ARG A 38 7.53 6.17 2.21
C ARG A 38 7.30 6.92 0.90
N ILE A 39 6.05 6.99 0.45
CA ILE A 39 5.69 7.68 -0.81
C ILE A 39 6.02 9.18 -0.71
N VAL A 40 5.62 9.83 0.38
CA VAL A 40 5.88 11.26 0.61
C VAL A 40 7.37 11.56 0.71
N ALA A 41 8.14 10.71 1.41
CA ALA A 41 9.59 10.86 1.53
C ALA A 41 10.34 10.64 0.20
N ALA A 42 9.71 10.00 -0.79
CA ALA A 42 10.30 9.85 -2.12
C ALA A 42 10.17 11.13 -2.96
N ALA A 43 9.33 12.09 -2.59
CA ALA A 43 9.26 13.37 -3.29
C ALA A 43 10.50 14.25 -3.00
N PRO A 44 10.90 15.13 -3.93
CA PRO A 44 10.39 15.27 -5.30
C PRO A 44 10.96 14.24 -6.30
N GLY A 45 12.21 13.81 -6.11
CA GLY A 45 12.98 13.14 -7.17
C GLY A 45 12.86 11.61 -7.23
N GLY A 46 12.39 10.97 -6.17
CA GLY A 46 12.30 9.52 -6.02
C GLY A 46 10.96 8.92 -6.42
N LEU A 47 9.91 9.72 -6.66
CA LEU A 47 8.55 9.21 -6.96
C LEU A 47 8.51 8.26 -8.17
N ALA A 48 9.35 8.50 -9.18
CA ALA A 48 9.44 7.66 -10.36
C ALA A 48 10.04 6.25 -10.10
N SER A 49 10.70 6.05 -8.96
CA SER A 49 11.28 4.76 -8.56
C SER A 49 10.31 3.87 -7.77
N LEU A 50 9.18 4.44 -7.35
CA LEU A 50 8.14 3.69 -6.64
C LEU A 50 7.47 2.68 -7.57
N THR A 51 7.07 1.57 -6.99
CA THR A 51 6.34 0.48 -7.65
C THR A 51 4.85 0.56 -7.32
N ALA A 52 4.02 -0.24 -8.00
CA ALA A 52 2.60 -0.32 -7.65
C ALA A 52 2.37 -0.82 -6.22
N ASP A 53 3.28 -1.62 -5.66
CA ASP A 53 3.14 -2.21 -4.33
C ASP A 53 3.35 -1.19 -3.20
N ASP A 54 4.12 -0.12 -3.43
CA ASP A 54 4.37 0.92 -2.42
C ASP A 54 3.08 1.59 -1.92
N GLY A 55 2.10 1.74 -2.81
CA GLY A 55 0.81 2.38 -2.56
C GLY A 55 -0.31 1.44 -2.12
N LYS A 56 -0.12 0.12 -2.22
CA LYS A 56 -1.14 -0.85 -1.80
C LYS A 56 -1.46 -0.71 -0.31
N GLY A 57 -0.45 -0.59 0.54
CA GLY A 57 -0.64 -0.41 1.99
C GLY A 57 -1.44 0.85 2.37
N VAL A 58 -1.45 1.89 1.51
CA VAL A 58 -2.29 3.08 1.74
C VAL A 58 -3.76 2.80 1.43
N ALA A 59 -4.04 2.00 0.40
CA ALA A 59 -5.40 1.78 -0.09
C ALA A 59 -6.10 0.56 0.54
N GLU A 60 -5.34 -0.45 0.98
CA GLU A 60 -5.84 -1.72 1.51
C GLU A 60 -6.92 -1.58 2.61
N PRO A 61 -6.81 -0.65 3.58
CA PRO A 61 -7.85 -0.48 4.60
C PRO A 61 -9.21 0.00 4.06
N TYR A 62 -9.22 0.51 2.83
CA TYR A 62 -10.39 1.15 2.24
C TYR A 62 -10.85 0.47 0.96
N GLY A 63 -10.06 -0.41 0.34
CA GLY A 63 -10.42 -1.03 -0.93
C GLY A 63 -9.45 -2.11 -1.38
N ASP A 64 -9.98 -3.12 -2.08
CA ASP A 64 -9.21 -4.30 -2.49
C ASP A 64 -8.66 -4.22 -3.92
N ASP A 65 -9.10 -3.22 -4.70
CA ASP A 65 -8.82 -3.09 -6.14
C ASP A 65 -7.85 -1.94 -6.47
N ALA A 66 -6.94 -1.65 -5.55
CA ALA A 66 -5.98 -0.56 -5.68
C ALA A 66 -5.09 -0.70 -6.92
N GLN A 67 -5.07 0.33 -7.74
CA GLN A 67 -4.19 0.46 -8.91
C GLN A 67 -3.31 1.68 -8.71
N CYS A 68 -2.01 1.44 -8.55
CA CYS A 68 -1.02 2.48 -8.32
C CYS A 68 -0.01 2.58 -9.46
N SER A 69 0.45 3.79 -9.74
CA SER A 69 1.42 4.06 -10.80
C SER A 69 2.32 5.23 -10.44
N ALA A 70 3.61 5.06 -10.70
CA ALA A 70 4.61 6.13 -10.64
C ALA A 70 4.75 6.85 -11.98
N ALA A 71 5.04 8.14 -11.92
CA ALA A 71 5.43 8.97 -13.04
C ALA A 71 6.53 9.94 -12.61
N ARG A 72 7.11 10.68 -13.56
CA ARG A 72 8.05 11.76 -13.21
C ARG A 72 7.32 12.82 -12.41
N GLY A 73 7.77 13.04 -11.17
CA GLY A 73 7.23 14.06 -10.26
C GLY A 73 5.91 13.69 -9.58
N SER A 74 5.34 12.50 -9.82
CA SER A 74 4.10 12.09 -9.16
C SER A 74 3.96 10.58 -8.93
N TYR A 75 3.19 10.23 -7.92
CA TYR A 75 2.76 8.88 -7.63
C TYR A 75 1.27 8.90 -7.32
N GLN A 76 0.51 8.00 -7.93
CA GLN A 76 -0.95 7.96 -7.75
C GLN A 76 -1.45 6.56 -7.46
N CYS A 77 -2.52 6.47 -6.68
CA CYS A 77 -3.29 5.26 -6.44
C CYS A 77 -4.77 5.55 -6.65
N MET A 78 -5.49 4.59 -7.23
CA MET A 78 -6.94 4.66 -7.41
C MET A 78 -7.58 3.36 -6.96
N TRP A 79 -8.66 3.43 -6.20
CA TRP A 79 -9.39 2.28 -5.68
C TRP A 79 -10.88 2.57 -5.55
N THR A 80 -11.66 1.51 -5.40
CA THR A 80 -13.08 1.55 -5.03
C THR A 80 -13.17 1.40 -3.51
N PRO A 81 -13.78 2.33 -2.78
CA PRO A 81 -14.04 2.16 -1.35
C PRO A 81 -14.84 0.88 -1.06
N HIS A 82 -14.56 0.22 0.06
CA HIS A 82 -15.34 -0.90 0.57
C HIS A 82 -16.81 -0.48 0.75
N ARG A 83 -17.72 -1.45 0.65
CA ARG A 83 -19.18 -1.18 0.65
C ARG A 83 -19.70 -0.62 1.98
N ASP A 84 -18.99 -0.88 3.07
CA ASP A 84 -19.28 -0.43 4.43
C ASP A 84 -18.71 0.96 4.74
N ALA A 85 -17.92 1.55 3.84
CA ALA A 85 -17.38 2.91 3.99
C ALA A 85 -18.44 4.03 3.86
N GLY A 86 -19.72 3.68 3.65
CA GLY A 86 -20.81 4.64 3.49
C GLY A 86 -20.79 5.33 2.13
N SER A 87 -20.90 6.66 2.10
CA SER A 87 -20.82 7.44 0.87
C SER A 87 -19.36 7.64 0.42
N THR A 88 -19.15 8.03 -0.85
CA THR A 88 -17.80 8.45 -1.31
C THR A 88 -17.25 9.61 -0.49
N ALA A 89 -18.11 10.48 0.06
CA ALA A 89 -17.68 11.58 0.91
C ALA A 89 -17.20 11.09 2.28
N ASP A 90 -17.88 10.12 2.89
CA ASP A 90 -17.45 9.51 4.16
C ASP A 90 -16.11 8.78 3.98
N ALA A 91 -15.97 8.02 2.88
CA ALA A 91 -14.70 7.38 2.52
C ALA A 91 -13.58 8.40 2.30
N LEU A 92 -13.87 9.52 1.64
CA LEU A 92 -12.92 10.62 1.43
C LEU A 92 -12.45 11.19 2.78
N GLN A 93 -13.37 11.41 3.71
CA GLN A 93 -13.07 11.94 5.05
C GLN A 93 -12.28 10.97 5.91
N ALA A 94 -12.60 9.67 5.86
CA ALA A 94 -11.87 8.64 6.60
C ALA A 94 -10.38 8.60 6.21
N VAL A 95 -10.11 8.54 4.90
CA VAL A 95 -8.72 8.55 4.39
C VAL A 95 -8.02 9.87 4.74
N ALA A 96 -8.73 11.00 4.71
CA ALA A 96 -8.17 12.30 5.10
C ALA A 96 -7.74 12.34 6.57
N ALA A 97 -8.56 11.76 7.46
CA ALA A 97 -8.25 11.67 8.88
C ALA A 97 -6.98 10.84 9.11
N ASP A 98 -6.80 9.76 8.35
CA ASP A 98 -5.61 8.94 8.43
C ASP A 98 -4.39 9.63 7.82
N ILE A 99 -4.52 10.35 6.70
CA ILE A 99 -3.43 11.20 6.17
C ILE A 99 -2.96 12.21 7.24
N ALA A 100 -3.89 12.92 7.87
CA ALA A 100 -3.57 13.89 8.92
C ALA A 100 -2.90 13.23 10.14
N SER A 101 -3.34 12.02 10.50
CA SER A 101 -2.76 11.26 11.62
C SER A 101 -1.35 10.72 11.28
N CYS A 102 -1.15 10.29 10.04
CA CYS A 102 0.13 9.75 9.58
C CYS A 102 1.18 10.83 9.32
N LEU A 103 0.77 12.04 8.92
CA LEU A 103 1.64 13.14 8.53
C LEU A 103 1.36 14.39 9.38
N PRO A 104 1.79 14.42 10.66
CA PRO A 104 1.49 15.51 11.58
C PRO A 104 2.08 16.86 11.15
N ASP A 105 3.14 16.84 10.32
CA ASP A 105 3.78 18.06 9.79
C ASP A 105 3.11 18.57 8.50
N ALA A 106 2.12 17.85 7.95
CA ALA A 106 1.40 18.27 6.77
C ALA A 106 0.33 19.32 7.12
N THR A 107 0.28 20.38 6.31
CA THR A 107 -0.79 21.37 6.43
C THR A 107 -1.98 20.94 5.59
N HIS A 108 -3.16 20.82 6.21
CA HIS A 108 -4.42 20.61 5.50
C HIS A 108 -4.92 21.93 4.91
N ASP A 109 -4.99 22.01 3.58
CA ASP A 109 -5.63 23.09 2.85
C ASP A 109 -7.14 22.90 2.74
N GLN A 110 -7.87 23.62 3.60
CA GLN A 110 -9.33 23.59 3.63
C GLN A 110 -9.99 24.37 2.48
N ASN A 111 -9.23 25.09 1.66
CA ASN A 111 -9.76 25.85 0.51
C ASN A 111 -9.88 25.01 -0.76
N SER A 112 -10.01 23.70 -0.61
CA SER A 112 -10.06 22.71 -1.69
C SER A 112 -11.42 21.99 -1.74
N PRO A 113 -12.53 22.65 -2.18
CA PRO A 113 -13.86 22.04 -2.19
C PRO A 113 -13.90 20.72 -2.97
N GLY A 114 -14.56 19.71 -2.41
CA GLY A 114 -14.79 18.42 -3.06
C GLY A 114 -13.58 17.48 -3.10
N ARG A 115 -12.44 17.88 -2.52
CA ARG A 115 -11.24 17.04 -2.38
C ARG A 115 -10.60 17.30 -1.01
N GLN A 116 -9.60 16.50 -0.67
CA GLN A 116 -8.76 16.70 0.51
C GLN A 116 -7.37 17.02 -0.01
N HIS A 117 -6.75 18.04 0.56
CA HIS A 117 -5.49 18.56 0.07
C HIS A 117 -4.55 18.83 1.23
N PHE A 118 -3.39 18.19 1.23
CA PHE A 118 -2.35 18.38 2.23
C PHE A 118 -1.06 18.74 1.54
N TYR A 119 -0.23 19.52 2.21
CA TYR A 119 1.11 19.83 1.71
C TYR A 119 2.16 19.82 2.81
N LEU A 120 3.38 19.43 2.44
CA LEU A 120 4.56 19.46 3.29
C LEU A 120 5.65 20.32 2.65
N GLY A 121 6.38 21.06 3.47
CA GLY A 121 7.52 21.88 3.03
C GLY A 121 7.19 23.35 2.79
N ALA A 122 8.23 24.10 2.46
CA ALA A 122 8.15 25.55 2.23
C ALA A 122 7.48 25.86 0.87
N PRO A 123 6.87 27.05 0.72
CA PRO A 123 6.40 27.51 -0.59
C PRO A 123 7.50 27.39 -1.66
N GLY A 124 7.19 26.77 -2.80
CA GLY A 124 8.14 26.52 -3.88
C GLY A 124 8.84 25.15 -3.83
N GLU A 125 8.76 24.44 -2.70
CA GLU A 125 9.34 23.10 -2.52
C GLU A 125 8.32 22.10 -1.95
N ARG A 126 7.02 22.34 -2.18
CA ARG A 126 5.95 21.59 -1.54
C ARG A 126 5.76 20.22 -2.14
N THR A 127 5.75 19.21 -1.29
CA THR A 127 5.13 17.93 -1.63
C THR A 127 3.64 18.05 -1.41
N GLU A 128 2.87 17.94 -2.49
CA GLU A 128 1.42 18.02 -2.50
C GLU A 128 0.82 16.62 -2.39
N ILE A 129 -0.21 16.45 -1.57
CA ILE A 129 -0.94 15.20 -1.35
C ILE A 129 -2.42 15.51 -1.55
N THR A 130 -2.98 14.98 -2.63
CA THR A 130 -4.38 15.20 -2.99
C THR A 130 -5.15 13.90 -2.94
N LEU A 131 -6.28 13.89 -2.25
CA LEU A 131 -7.26 12.83 -2.31
C LEU A 131 -8.56 13.38 -2.94
N THR A 132 -9.04 12.75 -4.00
CA THR A 132 -10.22 13.22 -4.74
C THR A 132 -11.11 12.05 -5.16
N PRO A 133 -12.44 12.26 -5.29
CA PRO A 133 -13.28 11.36 -6.07
C PRO A 133 -12.76 11.28 -7.52
N ALA A 134 -12.75 10.07 -8.08
CA ALA A 134 -12.24 9.77 -9.43
C ALA A 134 -13.35 9.37 -10.41
N GLY A 135 -14.62 9.62 -10.05
CA GLY A 135 -15.77 9.12 -10.79
C GLY A 135 -16.04 7.63 -10.53
N SER A 136 -17.21 7.16 -10.95
CA SER A 136 -17.61 5.74 -10.81
C SER A 136 -17.49 5.17 -9.38
N GLY A 137 -17.64 6.04 -8.37
CA GLY A 137 -17.51 5.68 -6.95
C GLY A 137 -16.07 5.45 -6.47
N LYS A 138 -15.05 5.70 -7.29
CA LYS A 138 -13.64 5.51 -6.94
C LYS A 138 -13.03 6.73 -6.24
N LEU A 139 -12.00 6.50 -5.44
CA LEU A 139 -11.10 7.53 -4.91
C LEU A 139 -9.75 7.47 -5.62
N ARG A 140 -9.08 8.62 -5.70
CA ARG A 140 -7.71 8.77 -6.18
C ARG A 140 -6.89 9.54 -5.16
N LEU A 141 -5.80 8.93 -4.70
CA LEU A 141 -4.70 9.58 -4.00
C LEU A 141 -3.62 9.95 -5.01
N SER A 142 -3.08 11.15 -4.92
CA SER A 142 -1.94 11.62 -5.70
C SER A 142 -0.95 12.31 -4.79
N VAL A 143 0.32 11.94 -4.90
CA VAL A 143 1.45 12.62 -4.27
C VAL A 143 2.33 13.20 -5.37
N SER A 144 2.65 14.48 -5.30
CA SER A 144 3.51 15.14 -6.29
C SER A 144 4.53 16.05 -5.62
N GLY A 145 5.74 16.09 -6.18
CA GLY A 145 6.78 17.04 -5.76
C GLY A 145 6.80 18.29 -6.64
N PRO A 146 7.55 19.34 -6.21
CA PRO A 146 7.90 20.50 -7.03
C PRO A 146 8.68 20.13 -8.31
#